data_AF-A0A9P5TKH1-F1
#
_entry.id   AF-A0A9P5TKH1-F1
#
_cell.length_a   1.000
_cell.length_b   1.000
_cell.length_c   1.000
_cell.angle_alpha   90.00
_cell.angle_beta   90.00
_cell.angle_gamma   90.00
#
_symmetry.space_group_name_H-M   'P 1'
#
loop_
_entity.id
_entity.type
_entity.pdbx_description
1 polymer ?
#
loop_
_entity_poly.entity_id
_entity_poly.type
_entity_poly.pdbx_seq_one_letter_code
_entity_poly.pdbx_strand_id
1 'polypeptide(L)'
;MLLYPAAGIDNAILAYTQAVKSSPDDKVQLSSWLDDLRILLNICYDCTGNLDALTEAISLYRHVVKLPPYCFPNLPSRHLSHGALLQRLSAIYWRRFL
;
A
#
# COMPACT_ATOMS: atom_id res chain seq x y z
N MET A 1 -12.95 10.77 -21.64
CA MET A 1 -13.68 9.87 -20.70
C MET A 1 -13.05 8.49 -20.79
N LEU A 2 -11.95 8.25 -20.07
CA LEU A 2 -11.32 6.93 -19.97
C LEU A 2 -11.32 6.55 -18.48
N LEU A 3 -12.42 5.97 -18.01
CA LEU A 3 -12.58 5.45 -16.64
C LEU A 3 -11.92 4.06 -16.43
N TYR A 4 -11.21 3.56 -17.44
CA TYR A 4 -10.64 2.21 -17.43
C TYR A 4 -9.45 1.96 -16.47
N PRO A 5 -8.51 2.90 -16.23
CA PRO A 5 -7.38 2.60 -15.34
C PRO A 5 -7.79 2.60 -13.85
N ALA A 6 -8.72 3.47 -13.45
CA ALA A 6 -9.19 3.54 -12.06
C ALA A 6 -9.95 2.27 -11.65
N ALA A 7 -10.84 1.77 -12.50
CA ALA A 7 -11.57 0.52 -12.23
C ALA A 7 -10.64 -0.70 -12.12
N GLY A 8 -9.55 -0.73 -12.89
CA GLY A 8 -8.54 -1.78 -12.80
C GLY A 8 -7.79 -1.77 -11.46
N ILE A 9 -7.42 -0.58 -10.97
CA ILE A 9 -6.72 -0.40 -9.70
C ILE A 9 -7.66 -0.72 -8.52
N ASP A 10 -8.90 -0.23 -8.55
CA ASP A 10 -9.89 -0.50 -7.50
C ASP A 10 -10.20 -1.99 -7.37
N ASN A 11 -10.39 -2.68 -8.51
CA ASN A 11 -10.60 -4.14 -8.52
C ASN A 11 -9.37 -4.91 -8.01
N ALA A 12 -8.16 -4.46 -8.36
CA ALA A 12 -6.94 -5.08 -7.86
C ALA A 12 -6.79 -4.88 -6.34
N ILE A 13 -7.05 -3.67 -5.83
CA ILE A 13 -7.08 -3.37 -4.39
C ILE A 13 -8.06 -4.30 -3.68
N LEU A 14 -9.29 -4.44 -4.19
CA LEU A 14 -10.30 -5.33 -3.61
C LEU A 14 -9.83 -6.79 -3.58
N ALA A 15 -9.26 -7.28 -4.69
CA ALA A 15 -8.77 -8.66 -4.78
C ALA A 15 -7.65 -8.95 -3.78
N TYR A 16 -6.64 -8.08 -3.69
CA TYR A 16 -5.55 -8.25 -2.73
C TYR A 16 -6.00 -8.05 -1.28
N THR A 17 -6.91 -7.12 -1.00
CA THR A 17 -7.50 -6.96 0.34
C THR A 17 -8.25 -8.22 0.76
N GLN A 18 -9.00 -8.85 -0.15
CA GLN A 18 -9.69 -10.11 0.14
C GLN A 18 -8.69 -11.26 0.35
N ALA A 19 -7.64 -11.33 -0.46
CA ALA A 19 -6.57 -12.32 -0.31
C ALA A 19 -5.87 -12.19 1.06
N VAL A 20 -5.53 -10.97 1.48
CA VAL A 20 -4.96 -10.69 2.81
C VAL A 20 -5.94 -11.08 3.93
N LYS A 21 -7.22 -10.76 3.80
CA LYS A 21 -8.27 -11.13 4.78
C LYS A 21 -8.45 -12.62 4.91
N SER A 22 -8.29 -13.36 3.82
CA SER A 22 -8.33 -14.83 3.85
C SER A 22 -7.18 -15.45 4.64
N SER A 23 -6.21 -14.64 5.11
CA SER A 23 -5.08 -15.03 5.95
C SER A 23 -4.41 -16.30 5.44
N PRO A 24 -3.58 -16.22 4.39
CA PRO A 24 -2.85 -17.39 3.92
C PRO A 24 -1.92 -17.90 5.03
N ASP A 25 -1.87 -19.21 5.20
CA ASP A 25 -0.96 -19.87 6.13
C ASP A 25 0.51 -19.58 5.77
N ASP A 26 0.77 -19.36 4.48
CA ASP A 26 2.06 -18.96 3.95
C ASP A 26 2.35 -17.46 4.22
N LYS A 27 3.28 -17.21 5.15
CA LYS A 27 3.73 -15.88 5.51
C LYS A 27 4.49 -15.17 4.40
N VAL A 28 5.14 -15.89 3.47
CA VAL A 28 5.81 -15.32 2.30
C VAL A 28 4.76 -14.86 1.28
N GLN A 29 3.72 -15.66 1.06
CA GLN A 29 2.62 -15.29 0.17
C GLN A 29 1.83 -14.08 0.70
N LEU A 30 1.51 -14.06 2.00
CA LEU A 30 0.90 -12.91 2.66
C LEU A 30 1.72 -11.64 2.43
N SER A 31 3.03 -11.78 2.53
CA SER A 31 3.98 -10.69 2.40
C SER A 31 3.99 -10.10 1.00
N SER A 32 4.01 -10.94 -0.05
CA SER A 32 3.87 -10.50 -1.43
C SER A 32 2.56 -9.73 -1.66
N TRP A 33 1.43 -10.26 -1.22
CA TRP A 33 0.13 -9.59 -1.39
C TRP A 33 0.04 -8.24 -0.69
N LEU A 34 0.63 -8.12 0.50
CA LEU A 34 0.72 -6.86 1.22
C LEU A 34 1.59 -5.83 0.47
N ASP A 35 2.66 -6.27 -0.20
CA ASP A 35 3.53 -5.37 -0.97
C ASP A 35 2.86 -4.89 -2.27
N ASP A 36 2.11 -5.77 -2.93
CA ASP A 36 1.34 -5.45 -4.14
C ASP A 36 0.18 -4.50 -3.84
N LEU A 37 -0.60 -4.77 -2.79
CA LEU A 37 -1.71 -3.91 -2.34
C LEU A 37 -1.23 -2.49 -2.02
N ARG A 38 -0.08 -2.41 -1.36
CA ARG A 38 0.62 -1.17 -1.02
C ARG A 38 1.06 -0.37 -2.26
N ILE A 39 1.57 -1.03 -3.30
CA ILE A 39 1.93 -0.37 -4.57
C ILE A 39 0.66 0.18 -5.24
N LEU A 40 -0.39 -0.63 -5.31
CA LEU A 40 -1.67 -0.26 -5.93
C LEU A 40 -2.32 0.94 -5.23
N LEU A 41 -2.32 0.98 -3.89
CA LEU A 41 -2.86 2.09 -3.13
C LEU A 41 -2.06 3.39 -3.33
N ASN A 42 -0.74 3.30 -3.50
CA ASN A 42 0.09 4.46 -3.81
C ASN A 42 -0.20 5.00 -5.23
N ILE A 43 -0.35 4.10 -6.20
CA ILE A 43 -0.76 4.47 -7.56
C ILE A 43 -2.17 5.10 -7.53
N CYS A 44 -3.09 4.52 -6.78
CA CYS A 44 -4.44 5.06 -6.61
C CYS A 44 -4.39 6.49 -6.04
N TYR A 45 -3.58 6.73 -5.00
CA TYR A 45 -3.37 8.08 -4.47
C TYR A 45 -2.77 9.03 -5.51
N ASP A 46 -1.71 8.63 -6.23
CA ASP A 46 -1.09 9.48 -7.25
C ASP A 46 -2.08 9.81 -8.40
N CYS A 47 -3.01 8.91 -8.73
CA CYS A 47 -4.01 9.13 -9.77
C CYS A 47 -5.24 9.92 -9.32
N THR A 48 -5.68 9.77 -8.06
CA THR A 48 -6.98 10.27 -7.59
C THR A 48 -6.88 11.32 -6.48
N GLY A 49 -5.71 11.44 -5.84
CA GLY A 49 -5.54 12.21 -4.62
C GLY A 49 -6.27 11.63 -3.41
N ASN A 50 -6.78 10.39 -3.49
CA ASN A 50 -7.59 9.77 -2.44
C ASN A 50 -6.77 9.52 -1.16
N LEU A 51 -7.05 10.31 -0.13
CA LEU A 51 -6.38 10.24 1.17
C LEU A 51 -6.70 8.94 1.94
N ASP A 52 -7.84 8.32 1.68
CA ASP A 52 -8.20 7.05 2.31
C ASP A 52 -7.29 5.92 1.80
N ALA A 53 -7.03 5.89 0.48
CA ALA A 53 -6.09 4.96 -0.12
C ALA A 53 -4.66 5.15 0.44
N LEU A 54 -4.24 6.40 0.64
CA LEU A 54 -2.95 6.71 1.27
C LEU A 54 -2.89 6.23 2.73
N THR A 55 -3.96 6.43 3.49
CA THR A 55 -4.05 6.01 4.90
C THR A 55 -4.04 4.49 5.03
N GLU A 56 -4.76 3.79 4.16
CA GLU A 56 -4.79 2.33 4.09
C GLU A 56 -3.41 1.77 3.72
N ALA A 57 -2.72 2.37 2.73
CA ALA A 57 -1.36 1.98 2.36
C ALA A 57 -0.42 2.04 3.58
N ILE A 58 -0.50 3.11 4.36
CA ILE A 58 0.34 3.31 5.56
C ILE A 58 0.02 2.28 6.66
N SER A 59 -1.26 1.94 6.84
CA SER A 59 -1.66 0.88 7.76
C SER A 59 -1.05 -0.47 7.37
N LEU A 60 -1.10 -0.81 6.08
CA LEU A 60 -0.50 -2.04 5.54
C LEU A 60 1.02 -2.04 5.68
N TYR A 61 1.69 -0.91 5.42
CA TYR A 61 3.12 -0.75 5.67
C TYR A 61 3.49 -1.09 7.12
N ARG A 62 2.70 -0.62 8.10
CA ARG A 62 2.94 -0.92 9.53
C ARG A 62 2.80 -2.40 9.84
N HIS A 63 1.88 -3.11 9.19
CA HIS A 63 1.77 -4.56 9.30
C HIS A 63 3.00 -5.26 8.72
N VAL A 64 3.49 -4.82 7.55
CA VAL A 64 4.68 -5.40 6.92
C VAL A 64 5.95 -5.18 7.76
N VAL A 65 6.10 -4.04 8.45
CA VAL A 65 7.25 -3.81 9.35
C VAL A 65 7.29 -4.80 10.52
N LYS A 66 6.13 -5.29 10.96
CA LYS A 66 6.02 -6.24 12.08
C LYS A 66 6.30 -7.69 11.68
N LEU A 67 6.36 -7.97 10.38
CA LEU A 67 6.63 -9.31 9.88
C LEU A 67 8.15 -9.60 9.86
N PRO A 68 8.55 -10.87 10.02
CA PRO A 68 9.96 -11.25 9.99
C PRO A 68 10.66 -10.87 8.66
N PRO A 69 11.95 -10.50 8.67
CA PRO A 69 12.67 -10.09 7.46
C PRO A 69 12.72 -11.16 6.37
N TYR A 70 12.73 -12.44 6.74
CA TYR A 70 12.76 -13.56 5.78
C TYR A 70 11.46 -13.71 5.00
N CYS A 71 10.35 -13.13 5.47
CA CYS A 71 9.09 -13.12 4.72
C CYS A 71 9.15 -12.18 3.50
N PHE A 72 10.17 -11.31 3.42
CA PHE A 72 10.34 -10.37 2.33
C PHE A 72 11.81 -10.33 1.86
N PRO A 73 12.27 -11.33 1.08
CA PRO A 73 13.68 -11.40 0.65
C PRO A 73 14.12 -10.23 -0.26
N ASN A 74 13.19 -9.48 -0.86
CA ASN A 74 13.46 -8.35 -1.77
C ASN A 74 13.35 -6.95 -1.09
N LEU A 75 13.71 -6.85 0.20
CA LEU A 75 13.43 -5.71 1.08
C LEU A 75 14.15 -4.35 0.91
N PRO A 76 15.20 -4.12 0.08
CA PRO A 76 15.81 -2.79 0.02
C PRO A 76 14.85 -1.70 -0.52
N SER A 77 13.92 -2.07 -1.40
CA SER A 77 12.91 -1.17 -1.96
C SER A 77 11.87 -0.67 -0.93
N ARG A 78 11.65 -1.43 0.16
CA ARG A 78 10.58 -1.14 1.13
C ARG A 78 10.90 0.04 2.03
N HIS A 79 12.15 0.19 2.46
CA HIS A 79 12.57 1.32 3.29
C HIS A 79 12.50 2.64 2.50
N LEU A 80 12.87 2.62 1.22
CA LEU A 80 12.79 3.77 0.33
C LEU A 80 11.34 4.20 0.08
N SER A 81 10.44 3.26 -0.23
CA SER A 81 9.01 3.56 -0.43
C SER A 81 8.32 3.99 0.87
N HIS A 82 8.73 3.43 2.03
CA HIS A 82 8.21 3.81 3.35
C HIS A 82 8.56 5.26 3.71
N GLY A 83 9.81 5.67 3.48
CA GLY A 83 10.25 7.05 3.71
C GLY A 83 9.49 8.04 2.83
N ALA A 84 9.27 7.71 1.56
CA ALA A 84 8.54 8.55 0.62
C ALA A 84 7.05 8.71 1.00
N LEU A 85 6.38 7.65 1.46
CA LEU A 85 4.98 7.71 1.87
C LEU A 85 4.77 8.48 3.18
N LEU A 86 5.63 8.29 4.18
CA LEU A 86 5.54 9.04 5.44
C LEU A 86 5.85 10.52 5.23
N GLN A 87 6.82 10.86 4.37
CA GLN A 87 7.08 12.25 3.97
C GLN A 87 5.89 12.87 3.22
N ARG A 88 5.22 12.09 2.35
CA ARG A 88 4.01 12.56 1.64
C ARG A 88 2.85 12.81 2.62
N LEU A 89 2.57 11.90 3.54
CA LEU A 89 1.52 12.09 4.54
C LEU A 89 1.79 13.29 5.44
N SER A 90 3.04 13.44 5.91
CA SER A 90 3.41 14.58 6.73
C SER A 90 3.21 15.87 5.92
N ALA A 91 3.69 15.96 4.68
CA ALA A 91 3.51 17.13 3.82
C ALA A 91 2.03 17.50 3.60
N ILE A 92 1.15 16.51 3.44
CA ILE A 92 -0.31 16.74 3.30
C ILE A 92 -0.90 17.28 4.61
N TYR A 93 -0.54 16.67 5.75
CA TYR A 93 -0.99 17.15 7.06
C TYR A 93 -0.48 18.57 7.33
N TRP A 94 0.78 18.87 7.05
CA TRP A 94 1.36 20.21 7.22
C TRP A 94 0.70 21.26 6.32
N ARG A 95 0.31 20.91 5.08
CA ARG A 95 -0.42 21.83 4.18
C ARG A 95 -1.88 22.07 4.58
N ARG A 96 -2.47 21.20 5.40
CA ARG A 96 -3.86 21.31 5.86
C ARG A 96 -4.03 22.12 7.14
N PHE A 97 -2.92 22.54 7.76
CA PHE A 97 -2.87 23.39 8.97
C PHE A 97 -2.35 24.82 8.68
N LEU A 98 -2.47 25.30 7.44
CA LEU A 98 -2.16 26.67 7.01
C LEU A 98 -3.37 27.25 6.28
#